data_AF-A0A7C1YPL2-F1
#
_entry.id   AF-A0A7C1YPL2-F1
#
_cell.length_a   1.000
_cell.length_b   1.000
_cell.length_c   1.000
_cell.angle_alpha   90.00
_cell.angle_beta   90.00
_cell.angle_gamma   90.00
#
_symmetry.space_group_name_H-M   'P 1'
#
loop_
_entity.id
_entity.type
_entity.pdbx_description
1 polymer ?
#
loop_
_entity_poly.entity_id
_entity_poly.type
_entity_poly.pdbx_seq_one_letter_code
_entity_poly.pdbx_strand_id
1 'polypeptide(L)'
;LGKIDTATIVAIIGLKVVELFLLSAITGGNFSGSFIPFVIGGLLEMIVWVYIIAIIIQVVVSWLGNTHGNPVIPLINSLTEPLVRPVRKVIPPIAMIDLSPMVVIILLQVGLIVIRSVFGL
;
A
#
# COMPACT_ATOMS: atom_id res chain seq x y z
N LEU A 1 -1.79 25.22 -1.42
CA LEU A 1 -2.55 23.94 -1.31
C LEU A 1 -2.58 23.31 -2.70
N GLY A 2 -1.50 22.78 -3.27
CA GLY A 2 -0.59 21.80 -2.66
C GLY A 2 -0.85 20.37 -3.17
N LYS A 3 -1.13 20.23 -4.48
CA LYS A 3 -1.01 19.01 -5.31
C LYS A 3 -1.84 17.79 -4.93
N ILE A 4 -3.10 17.96 -4.55
CA ILE A 4 -4.10 16.90 -4.78
C ILE A 4 -5.15 17.48 -5.70
N ASP A 5 -5.19 16.99 -6.93
CA ASP A 5 -6.21 17.36 -7.90
C ASP A 5 -7.55 16.80 -7.40
N THR A 6 -8.55 17.67 -7.27
CA THR A 6 -9.92 17.27 -6.91
C THR A 6 -10.42 16.18 -7.86
N ALA A 7 -10.04 16.23 -9.14
CA ALA A 7 -10.38 15.19 -10.10
C ALA A 7 -9.80 13.82 -9.71
N THR A 8 -8.57 13.78 -9.18
CA THR A 8 -7.94 12.54 -8.69
C THR A 8 -8.69 11.97 -7.48
N ILE A 9 -9.09 12.81 -6.53
CA ILE A 9 -9.88 12.36 -5.36
C ILE A 9 -11.22 11.77 -5.84
N VAL A 10 -11.92 12.50 -6.70
CA VAL A 10 -13.21 12.08 -7.24
C VAL A 10 -13.06 10.78 -8.04
N ALA A 11 -12.01 10.65 -8.84
CA ALA A 11 -11.73 9.44 -9.61
C ALA A 11 -11.45 8.23 -8.71
N ILE A 12 -10.62 8.39 -7.67
CA ILE A 12 -10.30 7.29 -6.74
C ILE A 12 -11.53 6.84 -5.96
N ILE A 13 -12.33 7.78 -5.47
CA ILE A 13 -13.58 7.45 -4.76
C ILE A 13 -14.57 6.78 -5.71
N GLY A 14 -14.74 7.34 -6.92
CA GLY A 14 -15.61 6.77 -7.95
C GLY A 14 -15.21 5.35 -8.33
N LEU A 15 -13.92 5.11 -8.54
CA LEU A 15 -13.38 3.78 -8.84
C LEU A 15 -13.69 2.78 -7.72
N LYS A 16 -13.53 3.18 -6.44
CA LYS A 16 -13.84 2.31 -5.31
C LYS A 16 -15.34 2.02 -5.17
N VAL A 17 -16.19 3.00 -5.45
CA VAL A 17 -17.65 2.77 -5.47
C VAL A 17 -18.02 1.77 -6.57
N VAL A 18 -17.45 1.91 -7.77
CA VAL A 18 -17.67 0.97 -8.88
C VAL A 18 -17.19 -0.43 -8.51
N GLU A 19 -16.00 -0.56 -7.93
CA GLU A 19 -15.46 -1.86 -7.48
C GLU A 19 -16.38 -2.55 -6.47
N LEU A 20 -16.85 -1.83 -5.45
CA LEU A 20 -17.78 -2.37 -4.46
C LEU A 20 -19.13 -2.76 -5.08
N PHE A 21 -19.61 -1.98 -6.05
CA PHE A 21 -20.81 -2.31 -6.80
C PHE A 21 -20.64 -3.60 -7.63
N LEU A 22 -19.48 -3.78 -8.29
CA LEU A 22 -19.18 -5.00 -9.03
C LEU A 22 -19.07 -6.21 -8.10
N LEU A 23 -18.39 -6.07 -6.96
CA LEU A 23 -18.26 -7.16 -5.98
C LEU A 23 -19.62 -7.59 -5.41
N SER A 24 -20.49 -6.63 -5.09
CA SER A 24 -21.85 -6.93 -4.62
C SER A 24 -22.72 -7.56 -5.71
N ALA A 25 -22.59 -7.13 -6.96
CA ALA A 25 -23.27 -7.76 -8.10
C ALA A 25 -22.81 -9.21 -8.35
N ILE A 26 -21.50 -9.49 -8.22
CA ILE A 26 -20.93 -10.83 -8.42
C ILE A 26 -21.29 -11.77 -7.26
N THR A 27 -21.22 -11.27 -6.03
CA THR A 27 -21.45 -12.09 -4.82
C THR A 27 -22.94 -12.28 -4.54
N GLY A 28 -23.83 -11.62 -5.30
CA GLY A 28 -25.28 -11.61 -5.04
C GLY A 28 -25.62 -10.94 -3.71
N GLY A 29 -24.76 -10.03 -3.24
CA GLY A 29 -24.93 -9.35 -1.96
C GLY A 29 -26.09 -8.36 -1.99
N ASN A 30 -26.87 -8.32 -0.92
CA ASN A 30 -27.93 -7.32 -0.78
C ASN A 30 -27.33 -5.94 -0.46
N PHE A 31 -27.72 -4.90 -1.20
CA PHE A 31 -27.31 -3.49 -0.99
C PHE A 31 -27.99 -2.86 0.25
N SER A 32 -28.01 -3.57 1.38
CA SER A 32 -28.66 -3.13 2.62
C SER A 32 -27.59 -2.62 3.59
N GLY A 33 -27.33 -1.31 3.59
CA GLY A 33 -26.37 -0.68 4.50
C GLY A 33 -25.67 0.55 3.92
N SER A 34 -24.83 1.19 4.75
CA SER A 34 -23.97 2.28 4.32
C SER A 34 -22.70 1.73 3.66
N PHE A 35 -22.38 2.21 2.45
CA PHE A 35 -21.14 1.85 1.72
C PHE A 35 -19.90 2.58 2.24
N ILE A 36 -20.08 3.65 3.02
CA ILE A 36 -19.00 4.52 3.49
C ILE A 36 -17.88 3.74 4.21
N PRO A 37 -18.16 2.88 5.21
CA PRO A 37 -17.09 2.12 5.87
C PRO A 37 -16.32 1.22 4.90
N PHE A 38 -17.00 0.54 3.97
CA PHE A 38 -16.36 -0.32 2.98
C PHE A 38 -15.48 0.48 2.01
N VAL A 39 -15.90 1.68 1.61
CA VAL A 39 -15.08 2.58 0.79
C VAL A 39 -13.81 2.98 1.53
N ILE A 40 -13.92 3.38 2.80
CA ILE A 40 -12.76 3.76 3.63
C ILE A 40 -11.82 2.55 3.81
N GLY A 41 -12.35 1.38 4.16
CA GLY A 41 -11.58 0.14 4.30
C GLY A 41 -10.83 -0.22 3.03
N GLY A 42 -11.51 -0.18 1.87
CA GLY A 42 -10.91 -0.48 0.57
C GLY A 42 -9.85 0.54 0.13
N LEU A 43 -10.00 1.82 0.51
CA LEU A 43 -8.97 2.85 0.27
C LEU A 43 -7.73 2.62 1.15
N LEU A 44 -7.92 2.29 2.42
CA LEU A 44 -6.82 1.94 3.32
C LEU A 44 -6.08 0.70 2.83
N GLU A 45 -6.82 -0.34 2.42
CA GLU A 45 -6.24 -1.54 1.85
C GLU A 45 -5.40 -1.24 0.60
N MET A 46 -5.94 -0.41 -0.32
CA MET A 46 -5.23 0.03 -1.51
C MET A 46 -3.91 0.75 -1.16
N ILE A 47 -3.92 1.64 -0.17
CA ILE A 47 -2.70 2.35 0.27
C ILE A 47 -1.66 1.36 0.79
N VAL A 48 -2.07 0.40 1.62
CA VAL A 48 -1.18 -0.65 2.15
C VAL A 48 -0.56 -1.47 1.02
N TRP A 49 -1.35 -1.88 0.03
CA TRP A 49 -0.84 -2.60 -1.15
C TRP A 49 0.16 -1.79 -1.96
N VAL A 50 -0.09 -0.48 -2.15
CA VAL A 50 0.86 0.40 -2.83
C VAL A 50 2.20 0.42 -2.11
N TYR A 51 2.20 0.50 -0.78
CA TYR A 51 3.43 0.43 0.01
C TYR A 51 4.13 -0.93 -0.08
N ILE A 52 3.37 -2.03 0.01
CA ILE A 52 3.93 -3.38 -0.13
C ILE A 52 4.64 -3.53 -1.49
N ILE A 53 3.97 -3.15 -2.58
CA ILE A 53 4.54 -3.22 -3.93
C ILE A 53 5.78 -2.32 -4.04
N ALA A 54 5.72 -1.09 -3.55
CA ALA A 54 6.87 -0.18 -3.59
C ALA A 54 8.10 -0.77 -2.86
N ILE A 55 7.90 -1.38 -1.69
CA ILE A 55 8.98 -2.01 -0.92
C ILE A 55 9.49 -3.27 -1.64
N ILE A 56 8.61 -4.08 -2.25
CA ILE A 56 9.04 -5.23 -3.06
C ILE A 56 9.92 -4.77 -4.22
N ILE A 57 9.52 -3.71 -4.95
CA ILE A 57 10.34 -3.16 -6.04
C ILE A 57 11.69 -2.68 -5.49
N GLN A 58 11.71 -2.01 -4.34
CA GLN A 58 12.96 -1.59 -3.68
C GLN A 58 13.90 -2.77 -3.40
N VAL A 59 13.37 -3.87 -2.87
CA VAL A 59 14.14 -5.10 -2.58
C VAL A 59 14.68 -5.72 -3.88
N VAL A 60 13.82 -5.88 -4.89
CA VAL A 60 14.22 -6.43 -6.20
C VAL A 60 15.33 -5.59 -6.83
N VAL A 61 15.16 -4.27 -6.86
CA VAL A 61 16.17 -3.34 -7.39
C VAL A 61 17.49 -3.46 -6.62
N SER A 62 17.44 -3.63 -5.29
CA SER A 62 18.64 -3.78 -4.47
C SER A 62 19.43 -5.06 -4.80
N TRP A 63 18.74 -6.17 -5.11
CA TRP A 63 19.38 -7.43 -5.48
C TRP A 63 19.97 -7.42 -6.90
N LEU A 64 19.32 -6.70 -7.82
CA LEU A 64 19.83 -6.54 -9.18
C LEU A 64 21.07 -5.64 -9.26
N GLY A 65 21.43 -4.95 -8.17
CA GLY A 65 22.62 -4.08 -8.09
C GLY A 65 22.56 -2.83 -8.98
N ASN A 66 21.46 -2.59 -9.69
CA ASN A 66 21.34 -1.54 -10.69
C ASN A 66 20.70 -0.27 -10.14
N THR A 67 21.36 0.36 -9.17
CA THR A 67 20.91 1.61 -8.54
C THR A 67 21.29 2.88 -9.30
N HIS A 68 22.15 2.79 -10.32
CA HIS A 68 22.69 3.95 -11.02
C HIS A 68 21.93 4.22 -12.33
N GLY A 69 21.35 5.41 -12.48
CA GLY A 69 20.75 5.90 -13.73
C GLY A 69 19.24 5.71 -13.90
N ASN A 70 18.54 5.03 -12.98
CA ASN A 70 17.08 4.87 -13.06
C ASN A 70 16.33 5.94 -12.23
N PRO A 71 15.54 6.84 -12.86
CA PRO A 71 14.84 7.93 -12.17
C PRO A 71 13.72 7.45 -11.23
N VAL A 72 13.28 6.18 -11.34
CA VAL A 72 12.23 5.61 -10.50
C VAL A 72 12.75 5.24 -9.10
N ILE A 73 14.05 4.96 -8.96
CA ILE A 73 14.64 4.49 -7.70
C ILE A 73 14.57 5.57 -6.59
N PRO A 74 14.94 6.84 -6.83
CA PRO A 74 14.78 7.90 -5.84
C PRO A 74 13.32 8.12 -5.41
N LEU A 75 12.38 7.92 -6.33
CA LEU A 75 10.95 8.03 -6.03
C LEU A 75 10.51 6.90 -5.09
N ILE A 76 10.85 5.64 -5.41
CA ILE A 76 10.49 4.50 -4.56
C ILE A 76 11.16 4.60 -3.19
N ASN A 77 12.44 5.00 -3.15
CA ASN A 77 13.14 5.19 -1.89
C ASN A 77 12.47 6.29 -1.04
N SER A 78 12.10 7.43 -1.63
CA SER A 78 11.43 8.50 -0.86
C SER A 78 10.03 8.11 -0.38
N LEU A 79 9.30 7.26 -1.12
CA LEU A 79 8.01 6.71 -0.70
C LEU A 79 8.16 5.70 0.45
N THR A 80 9.16 4.83 0.39
CA THR A 80 9.35 3.72 1.35
C THR A 80 10.12 4.12 2.60
N GLU A 81 10.98 5.15 2.52
CA GLU A 81 11.83 5.60 3.62
C GLU A 81 11.08 5.91 4.93
N PRO A 82 9.90 6.57 4.94
CA PRO A 82 9.16 6.84 6.17
C PRO A 82 8.78 5.56 6.95
N LEU A 83 8.53 4.45 6.25
CA LEU A 83 8.17 3.16 6.86
C LEU A 83 9.40 2.32 7.19
N VAL A 84 10.43 2.34 6.34
CA VAL A 84 11.63 1.51 6.48
C VAL A 84 12.63 2.10 7.48
N ARG A 85 12.76 3.44 7.54
CA ARG A 85 13.74 4.12 8.39
C ARG A 85 13.55 3.85 9.90
N PRO A 86 12.34 3.82 10.47
CA PRO A 86 12.15 3.44 11.88
C PRO A 86 12.61 2.01 12.17
N VAL A 87 12.32 1.07 11.25
CA VAL A 87 12.71 -0.34 11.41
C VAL A 87 14.23 -0.51 11.32
N ARG A 88 14.89 0.20 10.39
CA ARG A 88 16.36 0.22 10.27
C ARG A 88 17.08 0.70 11.53
N LYS A 89 16.43 1.50 12.39
CA LYS A 89 17.01 1.93 13.67
C LYS A 89 17.05 0.79 14.70
N VAL A 90 16.12 -0.16 14.60
CA VAL A 90 16.00 -1.28 15.54
C VAL A 90 16.81 -2.47 15.06
N ILE A 91 16.76 -2.77 13.76
CA ILE A 91 17.47 -3.89 13.14
C ILE A 91 18.43 -3.32 12.10
N PRO A 92 19.69 -3.01 12.48
CA PRO A 92 20.68 -2.56 11.51
C PRO A 92 20.95 -3.67 10.47
N PRO A 93 21.31 -3.30 9.22
CA PRO A 93 21.55 -4.27 8.17
C PRO A 93 22.69 -5.22 8.54
N ILE A 94 22.46 -6.52 8.40
CA ILE A 94 23.43 -7.57 8.69
C ILE A 94 24.00 -8.03 7.34
N ALA A 95 25.31 -7.91 7.16
CA ALA A 95 26.04 -8.40 5.97
C ALA A 95 25.55 -7.84 4.62
N MET A 96 25.45 -6.49 4.50
CA MET A 96 25.15 -5.75 3.26
C MET A 96 23.75 -5.99 2.67
N ILE A 97 23.00 -6.96 3.19
CA ILE A 97 21.60 -7.25 2.84
C ILE A 97 20.71 -6.57 3.88
N ASP A 98 19.89 -5.63 3.42
CA ASP A 98 18.92 -4.98 4.29
C ASP A 98 17.69 -5.87 4.45
N LEU A 99 17.52 -6.45 5.65
CA LEU A 99 16.35 -7.25 6.03
C LEU A 99 15.18 -6.37 6.52
N SER A 100 15.41 -5.07 6.77
CA SER A 100 14.37 -4.15 7.24
C SER A 100 13.13 -4.10 6.34
N PRO A 101 13.26 -4.10 4.99
CA PRO A 101 12.12 -4.16 4.08
C PRO A 101 11.21 -5.38 4.32
N MET A 102 11.77 -6.56 4.61
CA MET A 102 10.96 -7.75 4.90
C MET A 102 10.14 -7.58 6.17
N VAL A 103 10.75 -7.02 7.22
CA VAL A 103 10.05 -6.75 8.49
C VAL A 103 8.92 -5.74 8.27
N VAL A 104 9.15 -4.69 7.48
CA VAL A 104 8.10 -3.72 7.15
C VAL A 104 6.97 -4.37 6.36
N ILE A 105 7.28 -5.23 5.38
CA ILE A 105 6.26 -5.98 4.63
C ILE A 105 5.42 -6.82 5.58
N ILE A 106 6.04 -7.53 6.53
CA ILE A 106 5.31 -8.35 7.52
C ILE A 106 4.38 -7.47 8.36
N LEU A 107 4.85 -6.31 8.85
CA LEU A 107 4.02 -5.37 9.60
C LEU A 107 2.84 -4.84 8.78
N LEU A 108 3.08 -4.52 7.49
CA LEU A 108 2.03 -4.10 6.57
C LEU A 108 1.01 -5.22 6.29
N GLN A 109 1.46 -6.47 6.17
CA GLN A 109 0.56 -7.62 6.01
C GLN A 109 -0.32 -7.83 7.25
N VAL A 110 0.24 -7.69 8.45
CA VAL A 110 -0.56 -7.71 9.69
C VAL A 110 -1.58 -6.59 9.69
N GLY A 111 -1.19 -5.37 9.30
CA GLY A 111 -2.11 -4.24 9.14
C GLY A 111 -3.23 -4.53 8.13
N LEU A 112 -2.90 -5.15 7.00
CA LEU A 112 -3.86 -5.56 5.98
C LEU A 112 -4.90 -6.55 6.53
N ILE A 113 -4.46 -7.56 7.28
CA ILE A 113 -5.33 -8.54 7.93
C ILE A 113 -6.28 -7.84 8.91
N VAL A 114 -5.77 -6.91 9.72
CA VAL A 114 -6.58 -6.14 10.65
C VAL A 114 -7.62 -5.31 9.92
N ILE A 115 -7.23 -4.58 8.86
CA ILE A 115 -8.15 -3.78 8.04
C ILE A 115 -9.27 -4.67 7.49
N ARG A 116 -8.93 -5.77 6.82
CA ARG A 116 -9.93 -6.68 6.24
C ARG A 116 -10.86 -7.24 7.30
N SER A 117 -10.33 -7.64 8.46
CA SER A 117 -11.14 -8.15 9.58
C SER A 117 -12.11 -7.11 10.14
N VAL A 118 -11.71 -5.84 10.21
CA VAL A 118 -12.54 -4.74 10.76
C VAL A 118 -13.64 -4.33 9.78
N PHE A 119 -13.32 -4.28 8.49
CA PHE A 119 -14.24 -3.82 7.45
C PHE A 119 -15.05 -4.96 6.81
N GLY A 120 -14.81 -6.22 7.20
CA GLY A 120 -15.50 -7.39 6.64
C GLY A 120 -15.23 -7.60 5.16
N LEU A 121 -14.00 -7.27 4.71
CA LEU A 121 -13.51 -7.42 3.34
C LEU A 121 -12.82 -8.78 3.13
#